data_AF-A0A7C3H3T4-F1
#
_entry.id   AF-A0A7C3H3T4-F1
#
_cell.length_a   1.000
_cell.length_b   1.000
_cell.length_c   1.000
_cell.angle_alpha   90.00
_cell.angle_beta   90.00
_cell.angle_gamma   90.00
#
_symmetry.space_group_name_H-M   'P 1'
#
loop_
_entity.id
_entity.type
_entity.pdbx_description
1 polymer ?
#
loop_
_entity_poly.entity_id
_entity_poly.type
_entity_poly.pdbx_seq_one_letter_code
_entity_poly.pdbx_strand_id
1 'polypeptide(L)'
;MALIIAALDLVSKEILFRVLPPPGYTLLPGVLNLVKVHNTGVAFGLFREWGGVLWSFIGLLAAGAIFWWGRGEKDRGRRVALGLVAGGALGNALDRLWHGAVFDFVDLHWGVHHWPAFNLADTAITLGIGLYLWRLRA
;
A
#
# COMPACT_ATOMS: atom_id res chain seq x y z
N MET A 1 12.99 5.61 -7.35
CA MET A 1 12.46 4.54 -6.48
C MET A 1 10.99 4.77 -6.16
N ALA A 2 10.59 5.85 -5.47
CA ALA A 2 9.18 6.08 -5.10
C ALA A 2 8.20 5.96 -6.30
N LEU A 3 8.50 6.61 -7.42
CA LEU A 3 7.67 6.50 -8.64
C LEU A 3 7.61 5.08 -9.21
N ILE A 4 8.69 4.31 -9.10
CA ILE A 4 8.71 2.91 -9.56
C ILE A 4 7.78 2.07 -8.68
N ILE A 5 7.84 2.25 -7.36
CA ILE A 5 6.95 1.56 -6.42
C ILE A 5 5.49 1.93 -6.66
N ALA A 6 5.18 3.21 -6.82
CA ALA A 6 3.82 3.65 -7.12
C ALA A 6 3.32 3.08 -8.47
N ALA A 7 4.17 3.08 -9.50
CA ALA A 7 3.82 2.51 -10.80
C ALA A 7 3.57 0.99 -10.71
N LEU A 8 4.43 0.26 -9.99
CA LEU A 8 4.24 -1.18 -9.78
C LEU A 8 2.93 -1.49 -9.05
N ASP A 9 2.61 -0.71 -8.01
CA ASP A 9 1.35 -0.85 -7.28
C ASP A 9 0.14 -0.61 -8.18
N LEU A 10 0.08 0.56 -8.85
CA LEU A 10 -1.04 0.91 -9.74
C LEU A 10 -1.22 -0.09 -10.88
N VAL A 11 -0.13 -0.52 -11.51
CA VAL A 11 -0.18 -1.54 -12.57
C VAL A 11 -0.67 -2.88 -12.03
N SER A 12 -0.20 -3.31 -10.85
CA SER A 12 -0.64 -4.55 -10.22
C SER A 12 -2.14 -4.54 -9.92
N LYS A 13 -2.63 -3.41 -9.40
CA LYS A 13 -4.05 -3.19 -9.09
C LYS A 13 -4.89 -3.22 -10.35
N GLU A 14 -4.49 -2.51 -11.40
CA GLU A 14 -5.22 -2.46 -12.67
C GLU A 14 -5.32 -3.86 -13.31
N ILE A 15 -4.21 -4.61 -13.32
CA ILE A 15 -4.20 -5.98 -13.84
C ILE A 15 -5.15 -6.85 -13.02
N LEU A 16 -4.99 -6.89 -11.70
CA LEU A 16 -5.77 -7.78 -10.83
C LEU A 16 -7.25 -7.41 -10.79
N PHE A 17 -7.59 -6.12 -10.84
CA PHE A 17 -8.96 -5.66 -10.95
C PHE A 17 -9.64 -6.19 -12.21
N ARG A 18 -8.93 -6.24 -13.35
CA ARG A 18 -9.46 -6.77 -14.61
C ARG A 18 -9.58 -8.29 -14.64
N VAL A 19 -8.60 -9.02 -14.10
CA VAL A 19 -8.51 -10.47 -14.30
C VAL A 19 -9.19 -11.31 -13.22
N LEU A 20 -9.28 -10.82 -11.97
CA LEU A 20 -9.85 -11.62 -10.88
C LEU A 20 -11.38 -11.76 -11.04
N PRO A 21 -11.97 -12.95 -10.88
CA PRO A 21 -13.42 -13.07 -10.76
C PRO A 21 -13.89 -12.62 -9.36
N PRO A 22 -15.15 -12.17 -9.17
CA PRO A 22 -15.73 -12.01 -7.84
C PRO A 22 -16.04 -13.39 -7.19
N PRO A 23 -15.75 -13.64 -5.90
CA PRO A 23 -15.12 -12.73 -4.93
C PRO A 23 -13.59 -12.68 -4.99
N GLY A 24 -12.95 -13.62 -5.69
CA GLY A 24 -11.50 -13.74 -5.81
C GLY A 24 -11.08 -15.10 -6.35
N TYR A 25 -9.82 -15.45 -6.15
CA TYR A 25 -9.22 -16.74 -6.51
C TYR A 25 -8.28 -17.23 -5.41
N THR A 26 -8.40 -18.49 -5.00
CA THR A 26 -7.47 -19.10 -4.04
C THR A 26 -6.17 -19.47 -4.75
N LEU A 27 -5.09 -18.76 -4.41
CA LEU A 27 -3.78 -18.96 -5.02
C LEU A 27 -2.99 -20.08 -4.32
N LEU A 28 -3.03 -20.10 -2.98
CA LEU A 28 -2.43 -21.15 -2.17
C LEU A 28 -3.43 -21.59 -1.09
N PRO A 29 -4.02 -22.80 -1.21
CA PRO A 29 -5.01 -23.29 -0.27
C PRO A 29 -4.54 -23.23 1.19
N GLY A 30 -5.35 -22.62 2.05
CA GLY A 30 -5.07 -22.50 3.48
C GLY A 30 -4.08 -21.41 3.89
N VAL A 31 -3.61 -20.59 2.92
CA VAL A 31 -2.61 -19.53 3.18
C VAL A 31 -2.93 -18.22 2.47
N LEU A 32 -3.23 -18.25 1.16
CA LEU A 32 -3.26 -17.05 0.33
C LEU A 32 -4.40 -17.09 -0.71
N ASN A 33 -5.26 -16.09 -0.64
CA ASN A 33 -6.24 -15.76 -1.66
C ASN A 33 -5.86 -14.45 -2.35
N LEU A 34 -6.21 -14.35 -3.62
CA LEU A 34 -6.33 -13.09 -4.33
C LEU A 34 -7.79 -12.66 -4.29
N VAL A 35 -8.08 -11.45 -3.80
CA VAL A 35 -9.46 -10.99 -3.55
C VAL A 35 -9.78 -9.70 -4.31
N LYS A 36 -11.07 -9.39 -4.46
CA LYS A 36 -11.52 -8.10 -5.00
C LYS A 36 -12.14 -7.22 -3.91
N VAL A 37 -11.31 -6.51 -3.15
CA VAL A 37 -11.77 -5.66 -2.03
C VAL A 37 -11.52 -4.18 -2.33
N HIS A 38 -12.54 -3.34 -2.13
CA HIS A 38 -12.39 -1.88 -2.15
C HIS A 38 -12.46 -1.33 -0.74
N ASN A 39 -11.34 -0.79 -0.25
CA ASN A 39 -11.22 -0.23 1.07
C ASN A 39 -11.45 1.29 1.04
N THR A 40 -12.61 1.73 1.53
CA THR A 40 -13.00 3.14 1.61
C THR A 40 -12.47 3.87 2.85
N GLY A 41 -11.87 3.14 3.80
CA GLY A 41 -11.29 3.71 5.01
C GLY A 41 -9.77 3.83 4.92
N VAL A 42 -9.14 3.99 6.08
CA VAL A 42 -7.69 3.87 6.28
C VAL A 42 -7.37 2.40 6.61
N ALA A 43 -6.25 2.13 7.29
CA ALA A 43 -5.93 0.82 7.82
C ALA A 43 -7.13 0.24 8.58
N PHE A 44 -7.43 -1.04 8.34
CA PHE A 44 -8.56 -1.78 8.93
C PHE A 44 -9.95 -1.17 8.65
N GLY A 45 -10.06 -0.28 7.66
CA GLY A 45 -11.32 0.38 7.31
C GLY A 45 -11.79 1.41 8.32
N LEU A 46 -10.89 1.98 9.15
CA LEU A 46 -11.20 3.09 10.05
C LEU A 46 -11.50 4.39 9.30
N PHE A 47 -12.31 5.26 9.90
CA PHE A 47 -12.62 6.62 9.43
C PHE A 47 -13.21 6.73 8.01
N ARG A 48 -14.07 5.78 7.63
CA ARG A 48 -14.76 5.78 6.31
C ARG A 48 -15.62 7.02 6.13
N GLU A 49 -16.15 7.57 7.22
CA GLU A 49 -17.03 8.74 7.26
C GLU A 49 -16.36 10.05 6.82
N TRP A 50 -15.02 10.09 6.79
CA TRP A 50 -14.25 11.28 6.38
C TRP A 50 -13.99 11.35 4.87
N GLY A 51 -14.37 10.30 4.13
CA GLY A 51 -14.34 10.25 2.66
C GLY A 51 -12.96 10.06 2.04
N GLY A 52 -12.93 9.49 0.83
CA GLY A 52 -11.69 9.19 0.10
C GLY A 52 -10.82 10.42 -0.19
N VAL A 53 -11.42 11.62 -0.32
CA VAL A 53 -10.71 12.87 -0.65
C VAL A 53 -9.78 13.31 0.47
N LEU A 54 -10.21 13.28 1.73
CA LEU A 54 -9.35 13.65 2.86
C LEU A 54 -8.15 12.71 2.96
N TRP A 55 -8.40 11.40 2.86
CA TRP A 55 -7.35 10.39 2.93
C TRP A 55 -6.39 10.45 1.73
N SER A 56 -6.87 10.84 0.55
CA SER A 56 -6.03 11.15 -0.61
C SER A 56 -5.10 12.32 -0.30
N PHE A 57 -5.64 13.42 0.25
CA PHE A 57 -4.85 14.61 0.56
C PHE A 57 -3.77 14.30 1.61
N ILE A 58 -4.12 13.61 2.69
CA ILE A 58 -3.17 13.19 3.74
C ILE A 58 -2.09 12.27 3.15
N GLY A 59 -2.48 11.30 2.32
CA GLY A 59 -1.54 10.37 1.68
C GLY A 59 -0.57 11.08 0.74
N LEU A 60 -1.06 12.00 -0.10
CA LEU A 60 -0.22 12.82 -0.99
C LEU A 60 0.72 13.74 -0.21
N LEU A 61 0.24 14.37 0.86
CA LEU A 61 1.06 15.22 1.73
C LEU A 61 2.17 14.41 2.39
N ALA A 62 1.84 13.23 2.94
CA ALA A 62 2.82 12.33 3.55
C ALA A 62 3.85 11.84 2.52
N ALA A 63 3.41 11.42 1.33
CA ALA A 63 4.29 11.00 0.25
C ALA A 63 5.26 12.12 -0.16
N GLY A 64 4.76 13.35 -0.34
CA GLY A 64 5.56 14.52 -0.66
C GLY A 64 6.57 14.88 0.43
N ALA A 65 6.15 14.89 1.69
CA ALA A 65 7.02 15.19 2.83
C ALA A 65 8.14 14.15 3.01
N ILE A 66 7.80 12.86 2.91
CA ILE A 66 8.77 11.75 3.04
C ILE A 66 9.74 11.76 1.85
N PHE A 67 9.24 12.02 0.64
CA PHE A 67 10.09 12.17 -0.54
C PHE A 67 11.08 13.33 -0.37
N TRP A 68 10.60 14.49 0.10
CA TRP A 68 11.44 15.65 0.35
C TRP A 68 12.51 15.36 1.40
N TRP A 69 12.13 14.75 2.53
CA TRP A 69 13.08 14.35 3.57
C TRP A 69 14.14 13.38 3.04
N GLY A 70 13.73 12.37 2.25
CA GLY A 70 14.64 11.41 1.66
C GLY A 70 15.71 12.01 0.74
N ARG A 71 15.53 13.24 0.24
CA ARG A 71 16.56 13.94 -0.54
C ARG A 71 17.77 14.35 0.30
N GLY A 72 17.58 14.59 1.60
CA GLY A 72 18.64 14.96 2.53
C GLY A 72 19.33 13.77 3.21
N GLU A 73 18.78 12.56 3.06
CA GLU A 73 19.30 11.37 3.70
C GLU A 73 20.60 10.88 3.04
N LYS A 74 21.64 10.68 3.87
CA LYS A 74 22.98 10.28 3.44
C LYS A 74 23.15 8.76 3.44
N ASP A 75 22.49 8.05 4.35
CA ASP A 75 22.53 6.58 4.35
C ASP A 75 21.69 6.04 3.18
N ARG A 76 22.34 5.25 2.31
CA ARG A 76 21.68 4.68 1.13
C ARG A 76 20.52 3.77 1.53
N GLY A 77 20.63 3.04 2.65
CA GLY A 77 19.59 2.15 3.15
C GLY A 77 18.34 2.92 3.60
N ARG A 78 18.51 3.95 4.43
CA ARG A 78 17.44 4.85 4.87
C ARG A 78 16.80 5.59 3.70
N ARG A 79 17.59 6.02 2.71
CA ARG A 79 17.04 6.66 1.50
C ARG A 79 16.19 5.69 0.67
N VAL A 80 16.60 4.42 0.54
CA VAL A 80 15.77 3.38 -0.11
C VAL A 80 14.49 3.15 0.69
N ALA A 81 14.60 3.03 2.01
CA ALA A 81 13.46 2.86 2.90
C ALA A 81 12.42 3.99 2.76
N LEU A 82 12.86 5.25 2.80
CA LEU A 82 11.99 6.42 2.58
C LEU A 82 11.37 6.41 1.17
N GLY A 83 12.12 5.95 0.16
CA GLY A 83 11.60 5.75 -1.19
C GLY A 83 10.49 4.70 -1.29
N LEU A 84 10.58 3.61 -0.52
CA LEU A 84 9.53 2.59 -0.44
C LEU A 84 8.26 3.15 0.21
N VAL A 85 8.40 3.83 1.36
CA VAL A 85 7.27 4.43 2.09
C VAL A 85 6.58 5.51 1.26
N ALA A 86 7.35 6.43 0.67
CA ALA A 86 6.78 7.49 -0.17
C ALA A 86 6.07 6.92 -1.41
N GLY A 87 6.63 5.88 -2.02
CA GLY A 87 6.04 5.22 -3.19
C GLY A 87 4.72 4.51 -2.87
N GLY A 88 4.68 3.75 -1.78
CA GLY A 88 3.45 3.09 -1.34
C GLY A 88 2.37 4.09 -0.91
N ALA A 89 2.75 5.14 -0.17
CA ALA A 89 1.82 6.22 0.21
C ALA A 89 1.22 6.90 -1.02
N LEU A 90 2.03 7.15 -2.06
CA LEU A 90 1.57 7.73 -3.32
C LEU A 90 0.58 6.82 -4.05
N GLY A 91 0.88 5.52 -4.20
CA GLY A 91 -0.01 4.56 -4.87
C GLY A 91 -1.40 4.50 -4.24
N ASN A 92 -1.45 4.33 -2.91
CA ASN A 92 -2.69 4.29 -2.15
C ASN A 92 -3.45 5.64 -2.11
N ALA A 93 -2.76 6.77 -2.27
CA ALA A 93 -3.41 8.08 -2.33
C ALA A 93 -4.03 8.33 -3.72
N LEU A 94 -3.38 7.87 -4.79
CA LEU A 94 -3.89 7.99 -6.15
C LEU A 94 -5.14 7.12 -6.37
N ASP A 95 -5.15 5.90 -5.85
CA ASP A 95 -6.35 5.05 -5.81
C ASP A 95 -7.55 5.79 -5.20
N ARG A 96 -7.36 6.37 -4.01
CA ARG A 96 -8.43 7.10 -3.32
C ARG A 96 -8.86 8.34 -4.08
N LEU A 97 -7.94 9.02 -4.76
CA LEU A 97 -8.24 10.21 -5.54
C LEU A 97 -9.12 9.87 -6.74
N TRP A 98 -8.85 8.76 -7.42
CA TRP A 98 -9.56 8.37 -8.64
C TRP A 98 -10.80 7.52 -8.40
N HIS A 99 -10.77 6.65 -7.40
CA HIS A 99 -11.78 5.63 -7.15
C HIS A 99 -12.52 5.81 -5.82
N GLY A 100 -12.09 6.74 -4.97
CA GLY A 100 -12.68 6.94 -3.63
C GLY A 100 -12.36 5.84 -2.62
N ALA A 101 -11.59 4.82 -3.03
CA ALA A 101 -11.20 3.65 -2.24
C ALA A 101 -9.84 3.13 -2.71
N VAL A 102 -9.20 2.29 -1.89
CA VAL A 102 -8.01 1.51 -2.28
C VAL A 102 -8.42 0.13 -2.74
N PHE A 103 -7.83 -0.34 -3.83
CA PHE A 103 -8.03 -1.71 -4.27
C PHE A 103 -7.05 -2.67 -3.58
N ASP A 104 -7.57 -3.50 -2.68
CA ASP A 104 -6.83 -4.51 -1.95
C ASP A 104 -7.08 -5.89 -2.56
N PHE A 105 -5.99 -6.65 -2.75
CA PHE A 105 -6.03 -7.88 -3.54
C PHE A 105 -5.28 -9.06 -2.93
N VAL A 106 -4.53 -8.87 -1.85
CA VAL A 106 -3.86 -9.96 -1.12
C VAL A 106 -4.61 -10.24 0.16
N ASP A 107 -5.09 -11.47 0.33
CA ASP A 107 -5.72 -11.96 1.57
C ASP A 107 -4.92 -13.15 2.10
N LEU A 108 -4.26 -12.97 3.25
CA LEU A 108 -3.54 -14.04 3.94
C LEU A 108 -4.41 -14.60 5.06
N HIS A 109 -4.50 -15.91 5.18
CA HIS A 109 -5.36 -16.54 6.17
C HIS A 109 -4.76 -17.83 6.73
N TRP A 110 -5.22 -18.21 7.92
CA TRP A 110 -4.93 -19.50 8.55
C TRP A 110 -6.20 -20.02 9.23
N GLY A 111 -6.75 -21.11 8.70
CA GLY A 111 -8.07 -21.60 9.12
C GLY A 111 -9.15 -20.54 8.86
N VAL A 112 -9.87 -20.14 9.91
CA VAL A 112 -10.94 -19.11 9.85
C VAL A 112 -10.43 -17.69 10.07
N HIS A 113 -9.15 -17.51 10.40
CA HIS A 113 -8.57 -16.21 10.71
C HIS A 113 -7.96 -15.60 9.45
N HIS A 114 -8.42 -14.40 9.11
CA HIS A 114 -7.91 -13.62 7.98
C HIS A 114 -7.13 -12.42 8.49
N TRP A 115 -5.93 -12.24 7.94
CA TRP A 115 -5.25 -10.95 8.00
C TRP A 115 -5.99 -9.97 7.09
N PRO A 116 -6.13 -8.69 7.48
CA PRO A 116 -6.78 -7.70 6.64
C PRO A 116 -6.17 -7.65 5.24
N ALA A 117 -7.03 -7.60 4.23
CA ALA A 117 -6.57 -7.54 2.85
C ALA A 117 -5.66 -6.33 2.62
N PHE A 118 -4.65 -6.49 1.79
CA PHE A 118 -3.64 -5.46 1.51
C PHE A 118 -3.15 -5.53 0.06
N ASN A 119 -2.28 -4.61 -0.32
CA ASN A 119 -1.71 -4.51 -1.66
C ASN A 119 -0.18 -4.30 -1.65
N LEU A 120 0.38 -4.03 -2.84
CA LEU A 120 1.82 -3.84 -2.99
C LEU A 120 2.29 -2.51 -2.37
N ALA A 121 1.49 -1.46 -2.41
CA ALA A 121 1.76 -0.21 -1.70
C ALA A 121 1.87 -0.42 -0.17
N ASP A 122 0.97 -1.19 0.44
CA ASP A 122 1.04 -1.50 1.87
C ASP A 122 2.30 -2.31 2.20
N THR A 123 2.61 -3.31 1.36
CA THR A 123 3.83 -4.11 1.49
C THR A 123 5.09 -3.23 1.43
N ALA A 124 5.13 -2.28 0.50
CA ALA A 124 6.25 -1.34 0.37
C ALA A 124 6.38 -0.42 1.59
N ILE A 125 5.27 0.07 2.13
CA ILE A 125 5.25 0.87 3.36
C ILE A 125 5.81 0.06 4.53
N THR A 126 5.31 -1.16 4.75
CA THR A 126 5.73 -2.02 5.87
C THR A 126 7.21 -2.38 5.79
N LEU A 127 7.70 -2.81 4.62
CA LEU A 127 9.12 -3.14 4.42
C LEU A 127 10.01 -1.90 4.50
N GLY A 128 9.54 -0.76 3.99
CA GLY A 128 10.23 0.52 4.10
C GLY A 128 10.43 0.94 5.56
N ILE A 129 9.37 0.91 6.36
CA ILE A 129 9.44 1.21 7.80
C ILE A 129 10.40 0.24 8.50
N GLY A 130 10.28 -1.08 8.26
CA GLY A 130 11.16 -2.09 8.84
C GLY A 130 12.64 -1.85 8.51
N LEU A 131 12.94 -1.56 7.24
CA LEU A 131 14.31 -1.26 6.79
C LEU A 131 14.84 0.03 7.42
N TYR A 132 14.02 1.07 7.51
CA TYR A 132 14.41 2.34 8.15
C TYR A 132 14.79 2.12 9.62
N LEU A 133 13.92 1.43 10.37
CA LEU A 133 14.15 1.13 11.79
C LEU A 133 15.38 0.25 12.02
N TRP A 134 15.59 -0.76 11.17
CA TRP A 134 16.81 -1.58 11.20
C TRP A 134 18.06 -0.73 11.04
N ARG A 135 18.03 0.20 10.07
CA ARG A 135 19.13 1.13 9.78
C ARG A 135 19.30 2.25 10.79
N LEU A 136 18.38 2.44 11.74
CA LEU A 136 18.58 3.36 12.87
C LEU A 136 19.44 2.74 13.98
N ARG A 137 19.46 1.41 14.08
CA ARG A 137 20.15 0.67 15.14
C ARG A 137 21.55 0.18 14.74
N ALA A 138 21.88 0.23 13.46
CA ALA A 138 23.18 -0.12 12.88
C ALA A 138 23.98 1.14 12.56
#